data_AF-A0A3A6DV89-F1
#
_entry.id   AF-A0A3A6DV89-F1
#
_cell.length_a   1.000
_cell.length_b   1.000
_cell.length_c   1.000
_cell.angle_alpha   90.00
_cell.angle_beta   90.00
_cell.angle_gamma   90.00
#
_symmetry.space_group_name_H-M   'P 1'
#
loop_
_entity.id
_entity.type
_entity.pdbx_description
1 polymer ?
#
loop_
_entity_poly.entity_id
_entity_poly.type
_entity_poly.pdbx_seq_one_letter_code
_entity_poly.pdbx_strand_id
1 'polypeptide(L)'
;MKKLLFALLAGMLILTGCSNGDDSKGDSEKSSESSSELSVKEVKNKLREINDWYITDIWNLGLCDMAYYTSSGTSATGQELDIELTLKQYKEAIAKLEEYNTFITGLKDKTYDDVKYAWKKLYDGIKESDQIVQNNEIKANSGLDLKTEKLSQYQTAFQKYVNQLGEE
;
A
#
# COMPACT_ATOMS: atom_id res chain seq x y z
N MET A 1 7.24 -31.52 12.68
CA MET A 1 8.56 -31.82 12.07
C MET A 1 8.48 -31.34 10.62
N LYS A 2 9.26 -30.42 10.07
CA LYS A 2 10.65 -29.98 10.29
C LYS A 2 10.73 -28.45 10.21
N LYS A 3 11.60 -27.88 11.04
CA LYS A 3 12.15 -26.54 10.92
C LYS A 3 13.09 -26.51 9.71
N LEU A 4 13.07 -25.47 8.91
CA LEU A 4 14.19 -25.10 8.04
C LEU A 4 14.49 -23.61 8.29
N LEU A 5 15.34 -23.40 9.30
CA LEU A 5 16.22 -22.25 9.37
C LEU A 5 17.28 -22.44 8.28
N PHE A 6 17.45 -21.45 7.40
CA PHE A 6 18.73 -21.24 6.74
C PHE A 6 19.36 -19.97 7.31
N ALA A 7 20.49 -20.17 7.95
CA ALA A 7 21.33 -19.14 8.51
C ALA A 7 22.38 -18.68 7.49
N LEU A 8 22.64 -17.37 7.53
CA LEU A 8 23.94 -16.71 7.47
C LEU A 8 24.78 -16.70 6.17
N LEU A 9 24.92 -15.47 5.67
CA LEU A 9 26.16 -14.72 5.41
C LEU A 9 27.20 -15.31 4.43
N ALA A 10 27.42 -14.59 3.35
CA ALA A 10 28.76 -14.33 2.83
C ALA A 10 28.76 -12.97 2.10
N GLY A 11 29.35 -11.97 2.75
CA GLY A 11 29.73 -10.72 2.09
C GLY A 11 30.82 -11.01 1.08
N MET A 12 30.61 -10.54 -0.15
CA MET A 12 31.59 -10.65 -1.23
C MET A 12 32.20 -9.27 -1.47
N LEU A 13 33.28 -9.00 -0.74
CA LEU A 13 34.25 -7.95 -1.05
C LEU A 13 35.00 -8.40 -2.31
N ILE A 14 34.81 -7.69 -3.43
CA ILE A 14 35.68 -7.82 -4.59
C ILE A 14 36.69 -6.68 -4.53
N LEU A 15 37.88 -7.00 -4.03
CA LEU A 15 39.09 -6.19 -4.22
C LEU A 15 39.92 -6.86 -5.32
N THR A 16 40.10 -6.15 -6.43
CA THR A 16 41.17 -6.41 -7.39
C THR A 16 42.01 -5.14 -7.51
N GLY A 17 43.26 -5.21 -7.04
CA GLY A 17 44.32 -4.22 -7.27
C GLY A 17 44.78 -4.19 -8.74
N CYS A 18 45.71 -3.35 -9.19
CA CYS A 18 46.82 -2.67 -8.52
C CYS A 18 47.22 -1.41 -9.32
N SER A 19 47.76 -0.37 -8.68
CA SER A 19 48.96 0.35 -9.17
C SER A 19 49.54 1.29 -8.10
N ASN A 20 50.87 1.44 -8.15
CA ASN A 20 51.82 2.02 -7.20
C ASN A 20 51.57 3.45 -6.68
N GLY A 21 52.04 3.71 -5.45
CA GLY A 21 52.75 4.95 -5.10
C GLY A 21 52.17 5.81 -3.99
N ASP A 22 52.95 5.95 -2.91
CA ASP A 22 52.99 7.01 -1.90
C ASP A 22 52.01 7.05 -0.70
N ASP A 23 52.65 7.22 0.46
CA ASP A 23 52.13 7.37 1.80
C ASP A 23 51.21 8.59 1.95
N SER A 24 50.01 8.40 2.50
CA SER A 24 49.45 9.27 3.55
C SER A 24 48.13 8.77 4.12
N LYS A 25 48.12 8.69 5.46
CA LYS A 25 47.01 8.83 6.43
C LYS A 25 45.59 8.64 5.91
N GLY A 26 44.96 7.59 6.46
CA GLY A 26 43.55 7.33 6.32
C GLY A 26 42.66 8.47 6.78
N ASP A 27 41.57 8.60 6.08
CA ASP A 27 40.29 8.92 6.68
C ASP A 27 39.28 7.93 6.13
N SER A 28 38.65 7.18 7.03
CA SER A 28 37.57 6.27 6.68
C SER A 28 36.37 7.11 6.29
N GLU A 29 36.11 7.25 4.99
CA GLU A 29 34.87 7.80 4.47
C GLU A 29 33.71 6.89 4.90
N LYS A 30 33.17 7.19 6.08
CA LYS A 30 31.83 6.80 6.47
C LYS A 30 30.88 7.54 5.55
N SER A 31 30.45 6.90 4.47
CA SER A 31 29.32 7.36 3.67
C SER A 31 28.11 7.43 4.60
N SER A 32 27.85 8.61 5.16
CA SER A 32 26.55 8.90 5.75
C SER A 32 25.58 8.96 4.57
N GLU A 33 24.79 7.91 4.39
CA GLU A 33 23.53 8.00 3.68
C GLU A 33 22.72 9.08 4.40
N SER A 34 22.84 10.31 3.89
CA SER A 34 22.00 11.42 4.26
C SER A 34 20.63 11.13 3.65
N SER A 35 19.84 10.31 4.35
CA SER A 35 18.43 10.14 4.09
C SER A 35 17.78 11.50 4.35
N SER A 36 17.62 12.30 3.30
CA SER A 36 16.91 13.57 3.38
C SER A 36 15.47 13.26 3.79
N GLU A 37 15.07 13.67 4.99
CA GLU A 37 13.69 13.55 5.43
C GLU A 37 12.78 14.30 4.46
N LEU A 38 11.68 13.66 4.05
CA LEU A 38 10.69 14.27 3.16
C LEU A 38 10.04 15.48 3.84
N SER A 39 9.84 16.56 3.09
CA SER A 39 9.03 17.68 3.56
C SER A 39 7.57 17.28 3.77
N VAL A 40 6.85 18.02 4.61
CA VAL A 40 5.40 17.82 4.83
C VAL A 40 4.63 17.85 3.51
N LYS A 41 5.05 18.71 2.56
CA LYS A 41 4.42 18.80 1.24
C LYS A 41 4.63 17.53 0.41
N GLU A 42 5.83 16.97 0.40
CA GLU A 42 6.13 15.72 -0.31
C GLU A 42 5.37 14.54 0.30
N VAL A 43 5.31 14.47 1.64
CA VAL A 43 4.51 13.47 2.35
C VAL A 43 3.02 13.61 2.00
N LYS A 44 2.46 14.83 2.06
CA LYS A 44 1.06 15.08 1.70
C LYS A 44 0.75 14.69 0.26
N ASN A 45 1.66 14.94 -0.68
CA ASN A 45 1.50 14.52 -2.07
C ASN A 45 1.47 13.00 -2.20
N LYS A 46 2.37 12.28 -1.53
CA LYS A 46 2.36 10.81 -1.54
C LYS A 46 1.11 10.23 -0.87
N LEU A 47 0.64 10.84 0.21
CA LEU A 47 -0.62 10.43 0.86
C LEU A 47 -1.85 10.64 -0.04
N ARG A 48 -1.87 11.71 -0.85
CA ARG A 48 -2.90 11.92 -1.87
C ARG A 48 -2.84 10.88 -2.97
N GLU A 49 -1.66 10.54 -3.46
CA GLU A 49 -1.47 9.44 -4.41
C GLU A 49 -2.05 8.13 -3.86
N ILE A 50 -1.78 7.82 -2.58
CA ILE A 50 -2.33 6.62 -1.92
C ILE A 50 -3.85 6.68 -1.82
N ASN A 51 -4.42 7.83 -1.46
CA ASN A 51 -5.87 8.01 -1.44
C ASN A 51 -6.48 7.81 -2.83
N ASP A 52 -5.86 8.35 -3.87
CA ASP A 52 -6.36 8.27 -5.24
C ASP A 52 -6.25 6.85 -5.81
N TRP A 53 -5.16 6.13 -5.51
CA TRP A 53 -5.04 4.69 -5.77
C TRP A 53 -6.16 3.91 -5.10
N TYR A 54 -6.44 4.17 -3.82
CA TYR A 54 -7.53 3.48 -3.14
C TYR A 54 -8.87 3.76 -3.80
N ILE A 55 -9.21 5.03 -4.05
CA ILE A 55 -10.51 5.41 -4.62
C ILE A 55 -10.68 4.83 -6.02
N THR A 56 -9.65 4.96 -6.87
CA THR A 56 -9.74 4.59 -8.28
C THR A 56 -9.64 3.08 -8.45
N ASP A 57 -8.58 2.48 -7.92
CA ASP A 57 -8.18 1.13 -8.30
C ASP A 57 -8.75 0.07 -7.33
N ILE A 58 -8.79 0.36 -6.03
CA ILE A 58 -9.30 -0.58 -5.02
C ILE A 58 -10.81 -0.50 -4.88
N TRP A 59 -11.35 0.71 -4.80
CA TRP A 59 -12.76 0.94 -4.56
C TRP A 59 -13.58 0.91 -5.86
N ASN A 60 -13.38 1.88 -6.75
CA ASN A 60 -14.24 2.02 -7.95
C ASN A 60 -14.10 0.83 -8.90
N LEU A 61 -12.89 0.55 -9.39
CA LEU A 61 -12.61 -0.54 -10.34
C LEU A 61 -12.48 -1.92 -9.69
N GLY A 62 -12.83 -2.05 -8.41
CA GLY A 62 -12.63 -3.26 -7.62
C GLY A 62 -13.83 -3.55 -6.73
N LEU A 63 -13.68 -3.28 -5.43
CA LEU A 63 -14.62 -3.72 -4.40
C LEU A 63 -16.05 -3.20 -4.59
N CYS A 64 -16.22 -1.97 -5.07
CA CYS A 64 -17.55 -1.40 -5.31
C CYS A 64 -18.26 -2.14 -6.45
N ASP A 65 -17.61 -2.25 -7.62
CA ASP A 65 -18.19 -2.96 -8.76
C ASP A 65 -18.43 -4.44 -8.47
N MET A 66 -17.48 -5.10 -7.80
CA MET A 66 -17.67 -6.49 -7.38
C MET A 66 -18.85 -6.66 -6.41
N ALA A 67 -19.04 -5.75 -5.45
CA ALA A 67 -20.17 -5.81 -4.51
C ALA A 67 -21.51 -5.62 -5.21
N TYR A 68 -21.60 -4.70 -6.18
CA TYR A 68 -22.80 -4.56 -6.99
C TYR A 68 -23.05 -5.78 -7.87
N TYR A 69 -21.99 -6.36 -8.43
CA TYR A 69 -22.08 -7.56 -9.26
C TYR A 69 -22.57 -8.75 -8.45
N THR A 70 -22.02 -8.98 -7.25
CA THR A 70 -22.52 -10.05 -6.38
C THR A 70 -23.93 -9.82 -5.89
N SER A 71 -24.40 -8.57 -5.81
CA SER A 71 -25.77 -8.24 -5.41
C SER A 71 -26.80 -8.35 -6.55
N SER A 72 -26.45 -7.86 -7.74
CA SER A 72 -27.40 -7.58 -8.84
C SER A 72 -27.01 -8.15 -10.21
N GLY A 73 -25.77 -8.66 -10.33
CA GLY A 73 -25.21 -9.12 -11.60
C GLY A 73 -24.71 -8.02 -12.53
N THR A 74 -24.72 -6.76 -12.09
CA THR A 74 -24.22 -5.60 -12.87
C THR A 74 -23.17 -4.82 -12.08
N SER A 75 -22.43 -3.93 -12.75
CA SER A 75 -21.53 -2.95 -12.12
C SER A 75 -22.29 -1.98 -11.20
N ALA A 76 -21.55 -1.12 -10.48
CA ALA A 76 -22.12 -0.07 -9.64
C ALA A 76 -22.95 0.96 -10.42
N THR A 77 -22.73 1.07 -11.74
CA THR A 77 -23.49 1.94 -12.65
C THR A 77 -24.63 1.22 -13.37
N GLY A 78 -24.87 -0.06 -13.06
CA GLY A 78 -25.92 -0.88 -13.69
C GLY A 78 -25.56 -1.42 -15.08
N GLN A 79 -24.27 -1.40 -15.44
CA GLN A 79 -23.77 -1.90 -16.72
C GLN A 79 -23.31 -3.35 -16.60
N GLU A 80 -23.10 -4.01 -17.75
CA GLU A 80 -22.42 -5.31 -17.79
C GLU A 80 -21.00 -5.17 -17.22
N LEU A 81 -20.59 -6.12 -16.37
CA LEU A 81 -19.27 -6.15 -15.76
C LEU A 81 -18.50 -7.38 -16.24
N ASP A 82 -17.33 -7.15 -16.84
CA ASP A 82 -16.36 -8.21 -17.09
C ASP A 82 -15.63 -8.54 -15.78
N ILE A 83 -16.17 -9.51 -15.05
CA ILE A 83 -15.66 -9.87 -13.73
C ILE A 83 -14.24 -10.43 -13.77
N GLU A 84 -13.84 -11.09 -14.86
CA GLU A 84 -12.47 -11.62 -15.01
C GLU A 84 -11.47 -10.47 -15.15
N LEU A 85 -11.80 -9.47 -15.97
CA LEU A 85 -10.99 -8.26 -16.12
C LEU A 85 -10.93 -7.46 -14.80
N THR A 86 -12.06 -7.27 -14.13
CA THR A 86 -12.14 -6.57 -12.84
C THR A 86 -11.25 -7.25 -11.78
N LEU A 87 -11.32 -8.58 -11.66
CA LEU A 87 -10.48 -9.33 -10.72
C LEU A 87 -8.99 -9.20 -11.05
N LYS A 88 -8.63 -9.21 -12.34
CA LYS A 88 -7.24 -8.99 -12.78
C LYS A 88 -6.75 -7.59 -12.37
N GLN A 89 -7.52 -6.54 -12.66
CA GLN A 89 -7.17 -5.16 -12.31
C GLN A 89 -7.07 -4.96 -10.80
N TYR A 90 -8.02 -5.51 -10.04
CA TYR A 90 -8.01 -5.48 -8.58
C TYR A 90 -6.75 -6.15 -8.01
N LYS A 91 -6.37 -7.32 -8.52
CA LYS A 91 -5.16 -8.04 -8.09
C LYS A 91 -3.87 -7.26 -8.40
N GLU A 92 -3.82 -6.58 -9.54
CA GLU A 92 -2.69 -5.70 -9.88
C GLU A 92 -2.62 -4.49 -8.94
N ALA A 93 -3.78 -3.90 -8.62
CA ALA A 93 -3.86 -2.76 -7.72
C ALA A 93 -3.43 -3.11 -6.29
N ILE A 94 -3.91 -4.25 -5.76
CA ILE A 94 -3.67 -4.64 -4.37
C ILE A 94 -2.20 -4.97 -4.08
N ALA A 95 -1.41 -5.30 -5.11
CA ALA A 95 0.03 -5.54 -4.97
C ALA A 95 0.79 -4.34 -4.39
N LYS A 96 0.26 -3.11 -4.53
CA LYS A 96 0.85 -1.87 -3.95
C LYS A 96 0.56 -1.69 -2.46
N LEU A 97 -0.39 -2.44 -1.88
CA LEU A 97 -0.88 -2.21 -0.53
C LEU A 97 0.24 -2.23 0.52
N GLU A 98 1.18 -3.19 0.43
CA GLU A 98 2.26 -3.32 1.41
C GLU A 98 3.33 -2.23 1.27
N GLU A 99 3.59 -1.73 0.05
CA GLU A 99 4.46 -0.58 -0.18
C GLU A 99 3.88 0.67 0.50
N TYR A 100 2.60 0.96 0.24
CA TYR A 100 1.92 2.11 0.83
C TYR A 100 1.77 2.00 2.34
N ASN A 101 1.55 0.79 2.85
CA ASN A 101 1.55 0.55 4.29
C ASN A 101 2.91 0.84 4.92
N THR A 102 3.99 0.40 4.28
CA THR A 102 5.36 0.67 4.74
C THR A 102 5.64 2.17 4.76
N PHE A 103 5.24 2.90 3.71
CA PHE A 103 5.38 4.35 3.66
C PHE A 103 4.67 5.04 4.82
N ILE A 104 3.37 4.77 5.02
CA ILE A 104 2.55 5.48 6.01
C ILE A 104 2.98 5.15 7.45
N THR A 105 3.25 3.87 7.73
CA THR A 105 3.70 3.45 9.07
C THR A 105 5.11 3.91 9.41
N GLY A 106 5.93 4.21 8.40
CA GLY A 106 7.27 4.79 8.56
C GLY A 106 7.29 6.28 8.93
N LEU A 107 6.17 6.99 8.85
CA LEU A 107 6.08 8.42 9.17
C LEU A 107 6.26 8.66 10.69
N LYS A 108 7.32 9.39 11.05
CA LYS A 108 7.74 9.57 12.45
C LYS A 108 7.14 10.77 13.18
N ASP A 109 6.83 11.86 12.47
CA ASP A 109 6.27 13.05 13.12
C ASP A 109 4.83 12.80 13.61
N LYS A 110 4.51 13.34 14.79
CA LYS A 110 3.18 13.27 15.42
C LYS A 110 2.07 13.92 14.59
N THR A 111 2.40 14.86 13.71
CA THR A 111 1.45 15.48 12.77
C THR A 111 0.75 14.43 11.88
N TYR A 112 1.34 13.24 11.72
CA TYR A 112 0.80 12.14 10.94
C TYR A 112 0.03 11.09 11.77
N ASP A 113 -0.15 11.27 13.07
CA ASP A 113 -0.76 10.23 13.93
C ASP A 113 -2.21 9.91 13.55
N ASP A 114 -3.03 10.93 13.25
CA ASP A 114 -4.42 10.72 12.80
C ASP A 114 -4.48 10.04 11.43
N VAL A 115 -3.56 10.39 10.52
CA VAL A 115 -3.40 9.74 9.21
C VAL A 115 -3.05 8.26 9.40
N LYS A 116 -2.07 7.95 10.26
CA LYS A 116 -1.68 6.56 10.56
C LYS A 116 -2.82 5.78 11.20
N TYR A 117 -3.60 6.40 12.09
CA TYR A 117 -4.76 5.77 12.71
C TYR A 117 -5.82 5.38 11.69
N ALA A 118 -6.24 6.32 10.83
CA ALA A 118 -7.22 6.05 9.79
C ALA A 118 -6.69 5.04 8.76
N TRP A 119 -5.42 5.18 8.35
CA TRP A 119 -4.78 4.23 7.45
C TRP A 119 -4.78 2.81 8.02
N LYS A 120 -4.46 2.62 9.30
CA LYS A 120 -4.48 1.27 9.90
C LYS A 120 -5.86 0.62 9.76
N LYS A 121 -6.94 1.37 10.03
CA LYS A 121 -8.32 0.87 9.88
C LYS A 121 -8.63 0.52 8.43
N LEU A 122 -8.22 1.39 7.51
CA LEU A 122 -8.40 1.18 6.08
C LEU A 122 -7.63 -0.04 5.58
N TYR A 123 -6.35 -0.16 5.92
CA TYR A 123 -5.48 -1.30 5.62
C TYR A 123 -6.08 -2.61 6.12
N ASP A 124 -6.45 -2.70 7.40
CA ASP A 124 -7.05 -3.90 7.97
C ASP A 124 -8.34 -4.28 7.23
N GLY A 125 -9.18 -3.30 6.88
CA GLY A 125 -10.41 -3.51 6.11
C GLY A 125 -10.16 -3.95 4.66
N ILE A 126 -9.12 -3.44 4.01
CA ILE A 126 -8.72 -3.89 2.67
C ILE A 126 -8.30 -5.35 2.73
N LYS A 127 -7.48 -5.74 3.72
CA LYS A 127 -7.04 -7.13 3.90
C LYS A 127 -8.23 -8.06 4.18
N GLU A 128 -9.19 -7.64 5.01
CA GLU A 128 -10.42 -8.40 5.27
C GLU A 128 -11.21 -8.61 3.96
N SER A 129 -11.40 -7.55 3.17
CA SER A 129 -12.16 -7.61 1.92
C SER A 129 -11.44 -8.43 0.84
N ASP A 130 -10.12 -8.30 0.72
CA ASP A 130 -9.31 -9.13 -0.18
C ASP A 130 -9.37 -10.60 0.20
N GLN A 131 -9.28 -10.93 1.49
CA GLN A 131 -9.47 -12.32 1.94
C GLN A 131 -10.83 -12.88 1.52
N ILE A 132 -11.89 -12.07 1.56
CA ILE A 132 -13.20 -12.48 1.07
C ILE A 132 -13.15 -12.72 -0.44
N VAL A 133 -12.53 -11.83 -1.21
CA VAL A 133 -12.36 -11.98 -2.67
C VAL A 133 -11.55 -13.23 -3.02
N GLN A 134 -10.44 -13.52 -2.33
CA GLN A 134 -9.58 -14.68 -2.63
C GLN A 134 -10.23 -16.01 -2.24
N ASN A 135 -11.05 -16.03 -1.19
CA ASN A 135 -11.63 -17.26 -0.65
C ASN A 135 -12.99 -17.63 -1.26
N ASN A 136 -13.53 -16.78 -2.14
CA ASN A 136 -14.85 -16.98 -2.74
C ASN A 136 -14.76 -16.82 -4.26
N GLU A 137 -15.63 -17.52 -4.97
CA GLU A 137 -15.85 -17.26 -6.39
C GLU A 137 -16.79 -16.06 -6.52
N ILE A 138 -16.35 -15.01 -7.25
CA ILE A 138 -17.17 -13.81 -7.44
C ILE A 138 -18.20 -14.07 -8.54
N LYS A 139 -19.43 -14.40 -8.11
CA LYS A 139 -20.57 -14.69 -9.00
C LYS A 139 -21.65 -13.62 -8.90
N ALA A 140 -22.29 -13.35 -10.04
CA ALA A 140 -23.51 -12.55 -10.10
C ALA A 140 -24.57 -13.09 -9.13
N ASN A 141 -25.23 -12.19 -8.39
CA ASN A 141 -26.34 -12.51 -7.48
C ASN A 141 -25.98 -13.50 -6.34
N SER A 142 -24.70 -13.63 -5.99
CA SER A 142 -24.23 -14.46 -4.86
C SER A 142 -24.44 -13.83 -3.48
N GLY A 143 -24.65 -12.51 -3.40
CA GLY A 143 -24.87 -11.77 -2.16
C GLY A 143 -23.65 -11.67 -1.25
N LEU A 144 -22.43 -11.74 -1.81
CA LEU A 144 -21.20 -11.68 -1.04
C LEU A 144 -21.00 -10.30 -0.39
N ASP A 145 -20.79 -10.27 0.93
CA ASP A 145 -20.54 -9.04 1.69
C ASP A 145 -19.04 -8.68 1.68
N LEU A 146 -18.68 -7.75 0.79
CA LEU A 146 -17.31 -7.22 0.66
C LEU A 146 -16.99 -6.07 1.62
N LYS A 147 -17.79 -5.87 2.68
CA LYS A 147 -17.54 -4.87 3.75
C LYS A 147 -17.40 -3.42 3.26
N THR A 148 -17.97 -3.10 2.10
CA THR A 148 -17.83 -1.79 1.44
C THR A 148 -18.27 -0.63 2.32
N GLU A 149 -19.34 -0.78 3.12
CA GLU A 149 -19.80 0.27 4.04
C GLU A 149 -18.76 0.70 5.08
N LYS A 150 -18.06 -0.26 5.70
CA LYS A 150 -17.00 0.03 6.69
C LYS A 150 -15.80 0.67 6.01
N LEU A 151 -15.43 0.14 4.85
CA LEU A 151 -14.32 0.65 4.05
C LEU A 151 -14.54 2.10 3.61
N SER A 152 -15.75 2.46 3.21
CA SER A 152 -16.11 3.85 2.87
C SER A 152 -15.90 4.81 4.04
N GLN A 153 -16.26 4.40 5.27
CA GLN A 153 -16.05 5.21 6.47
C GLN A 153 -14.54 5.42 6.76
N TYR A 154 -13.75 4.36 6.63
CA TYR A 154 -12.30 4.44 6.87
C TYR A 154 -11.59 5.29 5.81
N GLN A 155 -11.96 5.15 4.54
CA GLN A 155 -11.43 5.99 3.47
C GLN A 155 -11.79 7.46 3.68
N THR A 156 -13.05 7.76 4.03
CA THR A 156 -13.50 9.13 4.31
C THR A 156 -12.68 9.76 5.43
N ALA A 157 -12.41 9.01 6.50
CA ALA A 157 -11.56 9.47 7.60
C ALA A 157 -10.11 9.71 7.15
N PHE A 158 -9.53 8.77 6.39
CA PHE A 158 -8.17 8.90 5.86
C PHE A 158 -8.03 10.16 4.99
N GLN A 159 -8.93 10.35 4.02
CA GLN A 159 -8.92 11.51 3.14
C GLN A 159 -9.05 12.82 3.92
N LYS A 160 -9.94 12.86 4.93
CA LYS A 160 -10.11 14.02 5.80
C LYS A 160 -8.79 14.39 6.48
N TYR A 161 -8.12 13.45 7.12
CA TYR A 161 -6.87 13.73 7.85
C TYR A 161 -5.72 14.10 6.90
N VAL A 162 -5.64 13.49 5.71
CA VAL A 162 -4.67 13.89 4.69
C VAL A 162 -4.90 15.34 4.24
N ASN A 163 -6.14 15.77 4.08
CA ASN A 163 -6.46 17.14 3.66
C ASN A 163 -6.04 18.19 4.69
N GLN A 164 -6.18 17.88 5.98
CA GLN A 164 -5.85 18.77 7.10
C GLN A 164 -4.34 18.99 7.31
N LEU A 165 -3.47 18.19 6.71
CA LEU A 165 -2.01 18.36 6.83
C LEU A 165 -1.55 19.72 6.28
N GLY A 166 -0.85 20.52 7.07
CA GLY A 166 -0.30 21.81 6.65
C GLY A 166 -1.33 22.93 6.50
N GLU A 167 -2.50 22.81 7.14
CA GLU A 167 -3.49 23.90 7.30
C GLU A 167 -3.24 24.75 8.57
N GLU A 168 -1.99 24.81 9.08
CA GLU A 168 -1.60 25.62 10.25
C GLU A 168 -1.08 27.02 9.88
#